data_AF-A0A7C3M6A8-F1
#
_entry.id   AF-A0A7C3M6A8-F1
#
_cell.length_a   1.000
_cell.length_b   1.000
_cell.length_c   1.000
_cell.angle_alpha   90.00
_cell.angle_beta   90.00
_cell.angle_gamma   90.00
#
_symmetry.space_group_name_H-M   'P 1'
#
loop_
_entity.id
_entity.type
_entity.pdbx_description
1 polymer ?
#
loop_
_entity_poly.entity_id
_entity_poly.type
_entity_poly.pdbx_seq_one_letter_code
_entity_poly.pdbx_strand_id
1 'polypeptide(L)'
;MKKVVFLFLLSFTFLLFLPDLLTSQSLDFACSIKSSCSSNEVCLFSFISNNSHAATCDHYPLKICCTGLEKVEMKGECEYGEKLVVTLANHTNSHLGINFYPIKVCAKWKDYPIVLAFKNNCSSDENCIFSLAQSENSHLGDCGYYSLKLCGKKIKDLVLDFDMGGPYLLREDHSTVVITGKISFAENSPVNNSFIEAKIIKDGIIQKILTTYSSPNGNFFLVFNLSQPGIYLAEIQANYLVSSVNLTKTFEVRREYERCVLRTLNLTGKAIDWDTGEPIEAGTVIIIIKEKGDVFIGNIHKGKWQLNFTSCLVPGKDYTLQIILKTPTGKISISHSKFKAP
;
A
#
# COMPACT_ATOMS: atom_id res chain seq x y z
N MET A 1 15.13 64.90 -19.22
CA MET A 1 15.99 63.94 -19.93
C MET A 1 15.95 62.59 -19.22
N LYS A 2 15.50 61.54 -19.93
CA LYS A 2 15.78 60.10 -19.79
C LYS A 2 15.73 59.46 -18.38
N LYS A 3 14.78 58.53 -18.19
CA LYS A 3 15.01 57.06 -18.08
C LYS A 3 13.70 56.33 -17.75
N VAL A 4 12.94 56.04 -18.80
CA VAL A 4 12.01 54.90 -18.87
C VAL A 4 12.74 53.84 -19.69
N VAL A 5 12.36 52.57 -19.54
CA VAL A 5 12.86 51.38 -20.24
C VAL A 5 14.03 50.71 -19.52
N PHE A 6 13.73 49.65 -18.74
CA PHE A 6 14.51 48.40 -18.63
C PHE A 6 13.92 47.51 -17.51
N LEU A 7 12.67 47.01 -17.64
CA LEU A 7 12.18 46.01 -16.68
C LEU A 7 11.07 45.07 -17.22
N PHE A 8 11.00 44.83 -18.53
CA PHE A 8 9.96 43.95 -19.11
C PHE A 8 10.47 42.79 -19.97
N LEU A 9 11.79 42.62 -20.15
CA LEU A 9 12.32 41.59 -21.05
C LEU A 9 12.85 40.31 -20.35
N LEU A 10 12.96 40.28 -19.02
CA LEU A 10 13.49 39.11 -18.29
C LEU A 10 12.42 38.12 -17.81
N SER A 11 11.14 38.47 -17.94
CA SER A 11 10.01 37.64 -17.48
C SER A 11 9.41 36.73 -18.57
N PHE A 12 9.80 36.89 -19.83
CA PHE A 12 9.20 36.15 -20.95
C PHE A 12 10.08 35.01 -21.48
N THR A 13 11.38 35.00 -21.16
CA THR A 13 12.32 33.94 -21.57
C THR A 13 12.35 32.75 -20.60
N PHE A 14 11.78 32.86 -19.39
CA PHE A 14 11.72 31.72 -18.45
C PHE A 14 10.47 30.82 -18.66
N LEU A 15 9.47 31.30 -19.41
CA LEU A 15 8.23 30.57 -19.70
C LEU A 15 8.30 29.74 -21.00
N LEU A 16 9.34 29.91 -21.83
CA LEU A 16 9.53 29.17 -23.09
C LEU A 16 10.47 27.97 -22.97
N PHE A 17 11.03 27.68 -21.79
CA PHE A 17 11.90 26.52 -21.52
C PHE A 17 11.29 25.51 -20.54
N LEU A 18 9.98 25.56 -20.30
CA LEU A 18 9.24 24.62 -19.44
C LEU A 18 8.33 23.58 -20.14
N PRO A 19 8.43 23.23 -21.46
CA PRO A 19 7.60 22.13 -21.98
C PRO A 19 8.13 20.71 -21.72
N ASP A 20 9.42 20.51 -21.40
CA ASP A 20 10.01 19.16 -21.47
C ASP A 20 10.16 18.42 -20.12
N LEU A 21 9.75 19.00 -18.99
CA LEU A 21 9.97 18.37 -17.67
C LEU A 21 8.77 17.58 -17.11
N LEU A 22 7.73 17.34 -17.92
CA LEU A 22 6.54 16.58 -17.51
C LEU A 22 6.23 15.36 -18.38
N THR A 23 7.16 14.91 -19.23
CA THR A 23 7.09 13.52 -19.69
C THR A 23 7.59 12.64 -18.56
N SER A 24 6.73 12.39 -17.57
CA SER A 24 6.82 11.18 -16.76
C SER A 24 6.69 10.03 -17.75
N GLN A 25 7.81 9.58 -18.31
CA GLN A 25 7.87 8.29 -18.97
C GLN A 25 7.70 7.26 -17.86
N SER A 26 6.44 7.01 -17.46
CA SER A 26 6.12 5.73 -16.90
C SER A 26 6.58 4.74 -17.98
N LEU A 27 7.65 4.00 -17.66
CA LEU A 27 8.02 2.78 -18.37
C LEU A 27 6.87 1.82 -18.14
N ASP A 28 5.79 2.05 -18.88
CA ASP A 28 4.58 1.27 -18.84
C ASP A 28 4.86 -0.02 -19.59
N PHE A 29 4.52 -1.11 -18.92
CA PHE A 29 4.38 -2.39 -19.57
C PHE A 29 3.35 -2.26 -20.70
N ALA A 30 3.83 -2.41 -21.93
CA ALA A 30 3.00 -2.38 -23.11
C ALA A 30 3.46 -3.47 -24.07
N CYS A 31 2.51 -4.16 -24.67
CA CYS A 31 2.76 -5.11 -25.74
C CYS A 31 2.14 -4.60 -27.03
N SER A 32 2.78 -4.89 -28.16
CA SER A 32 2.29 -4.54 -29.48
C SER A 32 2.69 -5.60 -30.51
N ILE A 33 1.88 -5.75 -31.56
CA ILE A 33 2.15 -6.66 -32.67
C ILE A 33 2.92 -5.88 -33.74
N LYS A 34 4.14 -6.33 -34.07
CA LYS A 34 5.04 -5.66 -35.02
C LYS A 34 5.81 -6.68 -35.86
N SER A 35 6.41 -6.24 -36.96
CA SER A 35 7.31 -7.10 -37.77
C SER A 35 8.68 -7.33 -37.12
N SER A 36 9.11 -6.41 -36.25
CA SER A 36 10.34 -6.49 -35.47
C SER A 36 10.14 -5.76 -34.15
N CYS A 37 10.82 -6.23 -33.10
CA CYS A 37 10.79 -5.58 -31.81
C CYS A 37 11.85 -4.48 -31.76
N SER A 38 11.49 -3.36 -31.13
CA SER A 38 12.39 -2.23 -30.91
C SER A 38 13.50 -2.63 -29.93
N SER A 39 14.57 -1.84 -29.84
CA SER A 39 15.73 -2.16 -28.98
C SER A 39 15.40 -2.25 -27.48
N ASN A 40 14.27 -1.69 -27.04
CA ASN A 40 13.77 -1.75 -25.66
C ASN A 40 12.61 -2.76 -25.46
N GLU A 41 12.27 -3.53 -26.50
CA GLU A 41 11.21 -4.53 -26.47
C GLU A 41 11.81 -5.94 -26.55
N VAL A 42 11.20 -6.90 -25.86
CA VAL A 42 11.52 -8.32 -25.98
C VAL A 42 10.37 -9.01 -26.72
N CYS A 43 10.71 -9.88 -27.66
CA CYS A 43 9.73 -10.70 -28.34
C CYS A 43 9.23 -11.81 -27.41
N LEU A 44 7.91 -11.95 -27.30
CA LEU A 44 7.25 -13.00 -26.55
C LEU A 44 7.21 -14.31 -27.38
N PHE A 45 6.70 -14.20 -28.60
CA PHE A 45 6.69 -15.22 -29.65
C PHE A 45 6.25 -14.58 -30.98
N SER A 46 6.33 -15.32 -32.09
CA SER A 46 5.94 -14.87 -33.43
C SER A 46 4.72 -15.61 -33.97
N PHE A 47 4.05 -15.02 -34.98
CA PHE A 47 2.87 -15.57 -35.67
C PHE A 47 2.70 -14.97 -37.08
N ILE A 48 1.85 -15.58 -37.93
CA ILE A 48 1.71 -15.18 -39.34
C ILE A 48 0.75 -14.00 -39.51
N SER A 49 -0.46 -14.14 -38.96
CA SER A 49 -1.58 -13.19 -39.09
C SER A 49 -2.63 -13.44 -38.01
N ASN A 50 -3.73 -12.68 -38.00
CA ASN A 50 -4.90 -13.08 -37.21
C ASN A 50 -5.38 -14.49 -37.62
N ASN A 51 -5.93 -15.23 -36.66
CA ASN A 51 -6.34 -16.63 -36.82
C ASN A 51 -5.20 -17.56 -37.26
N SER A 52 -4.03 -17.42 -36.65
CA SER A 52 -2.85 -18.23 -37.02
C SER A 52 -2.20 -18.94 -35.84
N HIS A 53 -1.21 -19.77 -36.18
CA HIS A 53 -0.37 -20.47 -35.24
C HIS A 53 0.76 -19.58 -34.72
N ALA A 54 1.30 -19.93 -33.56
CA ALA A 54 2.46 -19.29 -32.96
C ALA A 54 3.75 -20.12 -33.14
N ALA A 55 4.89 -19.47 -33.00
CA ALA A 55 6.20 -20.09 -33.04
C ALA A 55 7.24 -19.25 -32.27
N THR A 56 8.47 -19.76 -32.16
CA THR A 56 9.63 -18.98 -31.68
C THR A 56 9.79 -17.67 -32.46
N CYS A 57 10.41 -16.67 -31.84
CA CYS A 57 10.43 -15.29 -32.32
C CYS A 57 11.00 -15.05 -33.73
N ASP A 58 11.83 -15.96 -34.23
CA ASP A 58 12.48 -15.82 -35.55
C ASP A 58 11.77 -16.58 -36.67
N HIS A 59 10.67 -17.28 -36.37
CA HIS A 59 10.01 -18.16 -37.33
C HIS A 59 9.00 -17.44 -38.24
N TYR A 60 8.20 -16.52 -37.69
CA TYR A 60 7.15 -15.81 -38.44
C TYR A 60 7.38 -14.30 -38.49
N PRO A 61 6.78 -13.61 -39.49
CA PRO A 61 7.03 -12.19 -39.70
C PRO A 61 6.44 -11.28 -38.61
N LEU A 62 5.31 -11.62 -37.98
CA LEU A 62 4.73 -10.80 -36.91
C LEU A 62 5.17 -11.32 -35.54
N LYS A 63 5.43 -10.40 -34.62
CA LYS A 63 5.96 -10.65 -33.28
C LYS A 63 5.11 -9.90 -32.27
N ILE A 64 4.89 -10.52 -31.12
CA ILE A 64 4.35 -9.82 -29.94
C ILE A 64 5.55 -9.25 -29.18
N CYS A 65 5.75 -7.95 -29.31
CA CYS A 65 6.86 -7.22 -28.72
C CYS A 65 6.39 -6.50 -27.47
N CYS A 66 7.03 -6.75 -26.33
CA CYS A 66 6.65 -6.11 -25.06
C CYS A 66 7.81 -5.35 -24.42
N THR A 67 7.52 -4.18 -23.86
CA THR A 67 8.44 -3.42 -23.01
C THR A 67 8.49 -3.99 -21.59
N GLY A 68 9.59 -3.72 -20.87
CA GLY A 68 9.74 -4.12 -19.46
C GLY A 68 10.04 -5.62 -19.23
N LEU A 69 10.06 -6.43 -20.29
CA LEU A 69 10.56 -7.80 -20.23
C LEU A 69 12.09 -7.81 -20.11
N GLU A 70 12.59 -8.69 -19.24
CA GLU A 70 14.00 -9.02 -19.12
C GLU A 70 14.37 -10.14 -20.10
N LYS A 71 13.59 -11.23 -20.09
CA LYS A 71 13.78 -12.39 -20.96
C LYS A 71 12.48 -13.15 -21.20
N VAL A 72 12.45 -13.92 -22.29
CA VAL A 72 11.40 -14.89 -22.61
C VAL A 72 12.04 -16.18 -23.06
N GLU A 73 11.58 -17.30 -22.51
CA GLU A 73 12.07 -18.64 -22.83
C GLU A 73 10.89 -19.58 -23.09
N MET A 74 11.05 -20.50 -24.04
CA MET A 74 10.10 -21.58 -24.29
C MET A 74 10.67 -22.88 -23.73
N LYS A 75 10.11 -23.37 -22.61
CA LYS A 75 10.64 -24.52 -21.87
C LYS A 75 9.54 -25.32 -21.18
N GLY A 76 9.87 -26.48 -20.62
CA GLY A 76 8.88 -27.38 -20.00
C GLY A 76 8.25 -26.82 -18.71
N GLU A 77 9.01 -26.03 -17.95
CA GLU A 77 8.57 -25.45 -16.68
C GLU A 77 9.14 -24.04 -16.48
N CYS A 78 8.35 -23.14 -15.88
CA CYS A 78 8.81 -21.79 -15.56
C CYS A 78 9.55 -21.77 -14.22
N GLU A 79 10.65 -21.01 -14.17
CA GLU A 79 11.49 -20.89 -12.98
C GLU A 79 10.95 -19.86 -11.99
N TYR A 80 11.56 -19.82 -10.80
CA TYR A 80 11.25 -18.80 -9.81
C TYR A 80 11.46 -17.39 -10.38
N GLY A 81 10.43 -16.54 -10.26
CA GLY A 81 10.42 -15.18 -10.79
C GLY A 81 9.90 -15.05 -12.22
N GLU A 82 9.75 -16.16 -12.96
CA GLU A 82 9.09 -16.17 -14.27
C GLU A 82 7.57 -16.31 -14.13
N LYS A 83 6.82 -15.88 -15.15
CA LYS A 83 5.38 -16.13 -15.29
C LYS A 83 5.10 -16.94 -16.54
N LEU A 84 4.22 -17.93 -16.39
CA LEU A 84 3.59 -18.60 -17.51
C LEU A 84 2.68 -17.62 -18.24
N VAL A 85 2.98 -17.37 -19.50
CA VAL A 85 2.18 -16.54 -20.40
C VAL A 85 1.11 -17.37 -21.08
N VAL A 86 1.54 -18.45 -21.74
CA VAL A 86 0.72 -19.38 -22.53
C VAL A 86 1.52 -20.66 -22.77
N THR A 87 0.87 -21.72 -23.25
CA THR A 87 1.52 -22.97 -23.66
C THR A 87 1.37 -23.24 -25.15
N LEU A 88 2.35 -23.92 -25.75
CA LEU A 88 2.41 -24.27 -27.17
C LEU A 88 2.53 -25.79 -27.33
N ALA A 89 1.83 -26.35 -28.33
CA ALA A 89 1.99 -27.74 -28.75
C ALA A 89 3.41 -28.06 -29.25
N ASN A 90 4.04 -27.15 -29.99
CA ASN A 90 5.38 -27.29 -30.58
C ASN A 90 6.14 -25.94 -30.59
N HIS A 91 7.45 -25.93 -30.85
CA HIS A 91 8.23 -24.67 -30.97
C HIS A 91 7.92 -23.88 -32.26
N THR A 92 7.40 -24.54 -33.29
CA THR A 92 7.07 -23.95 -34.58
C THR A 92 5.69 -24.39 -35.03
N ASN A 93 4.96 -23.53 -35.73
CA ASN A 93 3.64 -23.85 -36.29
C ASN A 93 2.67 -24.46 -35.26
N SER A 94 2.55 -23.82 -34.11
CA SER A 94 1.87 -24.35 -32.94
C SER A 94 0.52 -23.70 -32.66
N HIS A 95 -0.45 -24.52 -32.29
CA HIS A 95 -1.61 -24.05 -31.53
C HIS A 95 -1.19 -23.64 -30.11
N LEU A 96 -2.00 -22.80 -29.47
CA LEU A 96 -1.77 -22.32 -28.12
C LEU A 96 -2.82 -22.85 -27.14
N GLY A 97 -2.50 -22.85 -25.85
CA GLY A 97 -3.46 -23.15 -24.79
C GLY A 97 -3.08 -22.55 -23.45
N ILE A 98 -4.05 -22.45 -22.55
CA ILE A 98 -3.87 -21.95 -21.19
C ILE A 98 -3.45 -23.12 -20.30
N ASN A 99 -2.14 -23.28 -20.08
CA ASN A 99 -1.59 -24.41 -19.32
C ASN A 99 -2.05 -25.79 -19.82
N PHE A 100 -2.09 -25.96 -21.14
CA PHE A 100 -2.62 -27.16 -21.80
C PHE A 100 -1.53 -28.02 -22.44
N TYR A 101 -0.52 -27.39 -23.02
CA TYR A 101 0.57 -28.06 -23.74
C TYR A 101 1.88 -28.11 -22.92
N PRO A 102 2.81 -29.02 -23.28
CA PRO A 102 4.05 -29.19 -22.50
C PRO A 102 5.06 -28.05 -22.65
N ILE A 103 5.03 -27.28 -23.75
CA ILE A 103 5.96 -26.16 -23.94
C ILE A 103 5.32 -24.90 -23.36
N LYS A 104 5.95 -24.30 -22.36
CA LYS A 104 5.52 -23.08 -21.67
C LYS A 104 6.30 -21.88 -22.19
N VAL A 105 5.60 -20.80 -22.50
CA VAL A 105 6.21 -19.48 -22.71
C VAL A 105 6.37 -18.83 -21.35
N CYS A 106 7.60 -18.84 -20.84
CA CYS A 106 7.97 -18.29 -19.54
C CYS A 106 8.60 -16.91 -19.75
N ALA A 107 8.01 -15.89 -19.16
CA ALA A 107 8.49 -14.51 -19.26
C ALA A 107 9.00 -14.01 -17.89
N LYS A 108 10.08 -13.23 -17.89
CA LYS A 108 10.61 -12.53 -16.71
C LYS A 108 10.62 -11.04 -16.99
N TRP A 109 10.23 -10.22 -16.01
CA TRP A 109 10.20 -8.76 -16.11
C TRP A 109 11.33 -8.14 -15.30
N LYS A 110 11.85 -6.99 -15.77
CA LYS A 110 13.03 -6.34 -15.19
C LYS A 110 12.78 -5.77 -13.79
N ASP A 111 11.76 -4.93 -13.67
CA ASP A 111 11.67 -3.98 -12.55
C ASP A 111 10.39 -4.13 -11.71
N TYR A 112 9.45 -4.96 -12.13
CA TYR A 112 8.16 -5.07 -11.46
C TYR A 112 7.45 -6.39 -11.77
N PRO A 113 6.61 -6.90 -10.84
CA PRO A 113 5.66 -7.95 -11.16
C PRO A 113 4.64 -7.51 -12.21
N ILE A 114 4.34 -8.42 -13.13
CA ILE A 114 3.13 -8.36 -13.95
C ILE A 114 2.13 -9.39 -13.43
N VAL A 115 0.87 -8.98 -13.36
CA VAL A 115 -0.26 -9.91 -13.25
C VAL A 115 -0.78 -10.17 -14.66
N LEU A 116 -0.84 -11.45 -15.03
CA LEU A 116 -1.43 -11.93 -16.27
C LEU A 116 -2.72 -12.67 -15.97
N ALA A 117 -3.76 -12.42 -16.76
CA ALA A 117 -5.03 -13.13 -16.67
C ALA A 117 -5.72 -13.22 -18.03
N PHE A 118 -6.29 -14.38 -18.33
CA PHE A 118 -7.17 -14.53 -19.49
C PHE A 118 -8.59 -14.06 -19.14
N LYS A 119 -9.15 -13.14 -19.93
CA LYS A 119 -10.47 -12.53 -19.71
C LYS A 119 -11.16 -12.23 -21.04
N ASN A 120 -12.47 -12.00 -21.02
CA ASN A 120 -13.20 -11.56 -22.22
C ASN A 120 -12.93 -10.10 -22.60
N ASN A 121 -12.58 -9.27 -21.61
CA ASN A 121 -12.20 -7.88 -21.80
C ASN A 121 -11.15 -7.51 -20.77
N CYS A 122 -10.13 -6.74 -21.20
CA CYS A 122 -9.15 -6.16 -20.31
C CYS A 122 -9.75 -4.94 -19.63
N SER A 123 -9.42 -4.75 -18.35
CA SER A 123 -9.78 -3.54 -17.61
C SER A 123 -9.06 -2.31 -18.19
N SER A 124 -9.52 -1.10 -17.86
CA SER A 124 -8.91 0.14 -18.38
C SER A 124 -7.48 0.38 -17.90
N ASP A 125 -7.05 -0.30 -16.83
CA ASP A 125 -5.69 -0.32 -16.30
C ASP A 125 -4.86 -1.53 -16.79
N GLU A 126 -5.39 -2.33 -17.70
CA GLU A 126 -4.72 -3.53 -18.25
C GLU A 126 -4.37 -3.32 -19.73
N ASN A 127 -3.17 -3.79 -20.11
CA ASN A 127 -2.76 -3.88 -21.50
C ASN A 127 -3.19 -5.24 -22.06
N CYS A 128 -3.86 -5.24 -23.20
CA CYS A 128 -4.13 -6.48 -23.91
C CYS A 128 -2.90 -6.89 -24.72
N ILE A 129 -2.44 -8.13 -24.51
CA ILE A 129 -1.24 -8.66 -25.16
C ILE A 129 -1.60 -9.33 -26.49
N PHE A 130 -2.59 -10.23 -26.47
CA PHE A 130 -3.16 -10.92 -27.63
C PHE A 130 -4.51 -11.55 -27.29
N SER A 131 -5.20 -12.12 -28.28
CA SER A 131 -6.42 -12.92 -28.06
C SER A 131 -6.30 -14.35 -28.60
N LEU A 132 -7.13 -15.24 -28.07
CA LEU A 132 -7.26 -16.65 -28.42
C LEU A 132 -8.70 -16.97 -28.81
N ALA A 133 -8.90 -17.84 -29.80
CA ALA A 133 -10.21 -18.36 -30.17
C ALA A 133 -10.90 -19.10 -29.01
N GLN A 134 -10.12 -19.85 -28.22
CA GLN A 134 -10.58 -20.66 -27.09
C GLN A 134 -9.45 -20.93 -26.10
N SER A 135 -9.72 -21.56 -24.95
CA SER A 135 -8.71 -21.79 -23.90
C SER A 135 -7.70 -22.89 -24.24
N GLU A 136 -8.03 -23.80 -25.14
CA GLU A 136 -7.23 -24.98 -25.49
C GLU A 136 -7.17 -25.15 -27.01
N ASN A 137 -6.06 -25.65 -27.55
CA ASN A 137 -5.92 -25.90 -28.99
C ASN A 137 -6.31 -24.70 -29.88
N SER A 138 -5.93 -23.50 -29.46
CA SER A 138 -6.42 -22.25 -30.01
C SER A 138 -5.49 -21.66 -31.06
N HIS A 139 -6.09 -20.99 -32.05
CA HIS A 139 -5.41 -19.99 -32.85
C HIS A 139 -5.30 -18.66 -32.08
N LEU A 140 -4.36 -17.83 -32.52
CA LEU A 140 -4.04 -16.51 -31.99
C LEU A 140 -4.59 -15.42 -32.91
N GLY A 141 -5.00 -14.30 -32.32
CA GLY A 141 -5.22 -13.05 -33.04
C GLY A 141 -4.78 -11.84 -32.24
N ASP A 142 -4.87 -10.67 -32.88
CA ASP A 142 -4.78 -9.40 -32.18
C ASP A 142 -5.90 -9.25 -31.13
N CYS A 143 -5.73 -8.28 -30.25
CA CYS A 143 -6.65 -8.03 -29.14
C CYS A 143 -8.11 -7.74 -29.50
N GLY A 144 -8.40 -7.36 -30.76
CA GLY A 144 -9.75 -7.13 -31.25
C GLY A 144 -10.36 -8.37 -31.92
N TYR A 145 -9.56 -9.40 -32.20
CA TYR A 145 -9.97 -10.49 -33.08
C TYR A 145 -10.82 -11.56 -32.37
N TYR A 146 -10.44 -11.97 -31.16
CA TYR A 146 -11.21 -12.92 -30.36
C TYR A 146 -11.65 -12.33 -29.02
N SER A 147 -12.68 -12.93 -28.43
CA SER A 147 -13.19 -12.52 -27.12
C SER A 147 -12.22 -12.84 -25.99
N LEU A 148 -11.60 -14.03 -25.98
CA LEU A 148 -10.68 -14.43 -24.92
C LEU A 148 -9.31 -13.75 -25.10
N LYS A 149 -8.93 -12.85 -24.21
CA LYS A 149 -7.74 -12.00 -24.28
C LYS A 149 -6.80 -12.31 -23.15
N LEU A 150 -5.49 -12.31 -23.41
CA LEU A 150 -4.49 -12.23 -22.35
C LEU A 150 -4.31 -10.77 -21.97
N CYS A 151 -4.74 -10.42 -20.76
CA CYS A 151 -4.60 -9.10 -20.18
C CYS A 151 -3.43 -9.10 -19.20
N GLY A 152 -2.56 -8.10 -19.29
CA GLY A 152 -1.45 -7.91 -18.38
C GLY A 152 -1.45 -6.51 -17.77
N LYS A 153 -1.16 -6.41 -16.47
CA LYS A 153 -0.90 -5.11 -15.84
C LYS A 153 0.29 -5.16 -14.91
N LYS A 154 1.00 -4.03 -14.87
CA LYS A 154 2.01 -3.75 -13.88
C LYS A 154 1.33 -3.62 -12.52
N ILE A 155 1.81 -4.39 -11.54
CA ILE A 155 1.47 -4.11 -10.15
C ILE A 155 2.30 -2.89 -9.76
N LYS A 156 1.64 -1.86 -9.24
CA LYS A 156 2.31 -0.67 -8.74
C LYS A 156 3.15 -1.01 -7.52
N ASP A 157 4.10 -0.13 -7.23
CA ASP A 157 5.03 -0.30 -6.12
C ASP A 157 4.28 -0.47 -4.80
N LEU A 158 4.81 -1.35 -3.96
CA LEU A 158 4.32 -1.53 -2.60
C LEU A 158 4.71 -0.30 -1.78
N VAL A 159 3.74 0.22 -1.05
CA VAL A 159 3.90 1.25 -0.03
C VAL A 159 3.68 0.61 1.31
N LEU A 160 4.68 0.72 2.18
CA LEU A 160 4.62 0.31 3.56
C LEU A 160 4.61 1.55 4.44
N ASP A 161 3.65 1.63 5.35
CA ASP A 161 3.67 2.59 6.44
C ASP A 161 3.39 1.86 7.75
N PHE A 162 4.01 2.31 8.83
CA PHE A 162 3.82 1.74 10.16
C PHE A 162 4.07 2.77 11.24
N ASP A 163 3.37 2.61 12.35
CA ASP A 163 3.56 3.36 13.57
C ASP A 163 3.90 2.41 14.71
N MET A 164 4.51 2.96 15.75
CA MET A 164 4.96 2.20 16.91
C MET A 164 4.41 2.84 18.17
N GLY A 165 3.55 2.10 18.85
CA GLY A 165 2.95 2.49 20.12
C GLY A 165 3.60 1.74 21.29
N GLY A 166 3.78 2.46 22.39
CA GLY A 166 4.46 1.95 23.58
C GLY A 166 5.98 2.20 23.55
N PRO A 167 6.65 2.07 24.70
CA PRO A 167 6.16 1.37 25.89
C PRO A 167 5.82 2.28 27.06
N TYR A 168 4.78 1.88 27.81
CA TYR A 168 4.76 2.10 29.24
C TYR A 168 5.29 0.80 29.87
N LEU A 169 6.36 0.87 30.66
CA LEU A 169 6.72 -0.22 31.56
C LEU A 169 5.57 -0.37 32.55
N LEU A 170 4.71 -1.37 32.36
CA LEU A 170 3.59 -1.63 33.26
C LEU A 170 3.98 -2.61 34.38
N ARG A 171 5.13 -3.30 34.24
CA ARG A 171 5.72 -4.20 35.26
C ARG A 171 7.24 -4.13 35.24
N GLU A 172 7.86 -4.51 36.35
CA GLU A 172 9.30 -4.35 36.63
C GLU A 172 10.26 -5.09 35.67
N ASP A 173 9.75 -5.94 34.79
CA ASP A 173 10.55 -6.86 33.98
C ASP A 173 10.43 -6.67 32.46
N HIS A 174 9.31 -6.16 31.92
CA HIS A 174 9.12 -6.07 30.46
C HIS A 174 8.27 -4.86 29.99
N SER A 175 8.77 -4.16 28.98
CA SER A 175 8.04 -3.19 28.15
C SER A 175 7.33 -3.89 27.00
N THR A 176 5.99 -3.78 26.93
CA THR A 176 5.24 -4.23 25.74
C THR A 176 5.26 -3.12 24.68
N VAL A 177 5.67 -3.48 23.47
CA VAL A 177 5.66 -2.61 22.29
C VAL A 177 4.70 -3.20 21.26
N VAL A 178 3.91 -2.32 20.64
CA VAL A 178 2.98 -2.67 19.58
C VAL A 178 3.38 -1.92 18.32
N ILE A 179 3.64 -2.67 17.24
CA ILE A 179 3.78 -2.10 15.90
C ILE A 179 2.46 -2.28 15.20
N THR A 180 1.92 -1.21 14.64
CA THR A 180 0.78 -1.27 13.73
C THR A 180 1.22 -0.74 12.38
N GLY A 181 0.75 -1.33 11.30
CA GLY A 181 1.09 -0.82 9.98
C GLY A 181 0.11 -1.23 8.92
N LYS A 182 0.31 -0.66 7.74
CA LYS A 182 -0.48 -0.88 6.56
C LYS A 182 0.43 -1.07 5.36
N ILE A 183 0.14 -2.10 4.58
CA ILE A 183 0.69 -2.28 3.24
C ILE A 183 -0.40 -2.01 2.20
N SER A 184 -0.05 -1.19 1.22
CA SER A 184 -0.88 -0.87 0.07
C SER A 184 -0.04 -0.82 -1.20
N PHE A 185 -0.69 -0.81 -2.35
CA PHE A 185 -0.07 -0.32 -3.58
C PHE A 185 0.00 1.22 -3.56
N ALA A 186 0.79 1.82 -4.45
CA ALA A 186 1.00 3.27 -4.51
C ALA A 186 -0.28 4.12 -4.68
N GLU A 187 -1.38 3.56 -5.19
CA GLU A 187 -2.70 4.19 -5.27
C GLU A 187 -3.55 4.04 -3.99
N ASN A 188 -2.96 3.57 -2.89
CA ASN A 188 -3.61 3.29 -1.61
C ASN A 188 -4.56 2.08 -1.59
N SER A 189 -4.56 1.24 -2.63
CA SER A 189 -5.27 -0.05 -2.65
C SER A 189 -4.63 -1.04 -1.66
N PRO A 190 -5.38 -1.66 -0.74
CA PRO A 190 -4.80 -2.54 0.28
C PRO A 190 -4.21 -3.82 -0.32
N VAL A 191 -3.10 -4.30 0.25
CA VAL A 191 -2.46 -5.56 -0.15
C VAL A 191 -2.76 -6.63 0.89
N ASN A 192 -3.56 -7.63 0.53
CA ASN A 192 -3.92 -8.72 1.43
C ASN A 192 -2.84 -9.82 1.49
N ASN A 193 -2.76 -10.52 2.62
CA ASN A 193 -1.91 -11.70 2.79
C ASN A 193 -0.42 -11.48 2.41
N SER A 194 0.08 -10.25 2.55
CA SER A 194 1.50 -9.95 2.40
C SER A 194 2.25 -10.47 3.60
N PHE A 195 3.37 -11.15 3.38
CA PHE A 195 4.25 -11.61 4.45
C PHE A 195 5.06 -10.43 5.01
N ILE A 196 4.95 -10.19 6.31
CA ILE A 196 5.61 -9.10 7.02
C ILE A 196 6.67 -9.70 7.95
N GLU A 197 7.91 -9.24 7.85
CA GLU A 197 8.99 -9.54 8.78
C GLU A 197 9.47 -8.24 9.42
N ALA A 198 9.57 -8.20 10.75
CA ALA A 198 10.13 -7.08 11.50
C ALA A 198 11.35 -7.50 12.31
N LYS A 199 12.46 -6.78 12.15
CA LYS A 199 13.68 -6.91 12.95
C LYS A 199 13.77 -5.73 13.90
N ILE A 200 13.86 -6.03 15.20
CA ILE A 200 14.03 -5.03 16.25
C ILE A 200 15.50 -5.03 16.67
N ILE A 201 16.18 -3.92 16.46
CA ILE A 201 17.63 -3.79 16.59
C ILE A 201 17.94 -2.75 17.68
N LYS A 202 18.91 -3.07 18.54
CA LYS A 202 19.47 -2.14 19.52
C LYS A 202 20.98 -2.24 19.48
N ASP A 203 21.67 -1.11 19.38
CA ASP A 203 23.14 -1.04 19.34
C ASP A 203 23.76 -1.99 18.28
N GLY A 204 23.11 -2.10 17.12
CA GLY A 204 23.52 -2.98 16.02
C GLY A 204 23.19 -4.47 16.22
N ILE A 205 22.61 -4.86 17.36
CA ILE A 205 22.29 -6.25 17.69
C ILE A 205 20.78 -6.49 17.52
N ILE A 206 20.40 -7.53 16.76
CA ILE A 206 19.01 -7.98 16.62
C ILE A 206 18.51 -8.52 17.96
N GLN A 207 17.54 -7.83 18.54
CA GLN A 207 16.88 -8.18 19.79
C GLN A 207 15.70 -9.13 19.58
N LYS A 208 14.94 -8.92 18.50
CA LYS A 208 13.77 -9.73 18.12
C LYS A 208 13.60 -9.80 16.60
N ILE A 209 13.09 -10.93 16.13
CA ILE A 209 12.55 -11.11 14.78
C ILE A 209 11.10 -11.55 14.95
N LEU A 210 10.19 -10.87 14.25
CA LEU A 210 8.76 -11.10 14.33
C LEU A 210 8.22 -11.25 12.91
N THR A 211 7.24 -12.12 12.73
CA THR A 211 6.61 -12.35 11.42
C THR A 211 5.09 -12.35 11.55
N THR A 212 4.39 -11.81 10.54
CA THR A 212 2.93 -11.87 10.43
C THR A 212 2.50 -11.79 8.98
N TYR A 213 1.19 -11.82 8.73
CA TYR A 213 0.61 -11.54 7.42
C TYR A 213 -0.35 -10.35 7.50
N SER A 214 -0.43 -9.56 6.43
CA SER A 214 -1.41 -8.49 6.34
C SER A 214 -2.84 -9.04 6.22
N SER A 215 -3.78 -8.37 6.90
CA SER A 215 -5.21 -8.61 6.79
C SER A 215 -5.74 -8.30 5.38
N PRO A 216 -7.02 -8.63 5.06
CA PRO A 216 -7.64 -8.25 3.78
C PRO A 216 -7.61 -6.75 3.47
N ASN A 217 -7.53 -5.90 4.50
CA ASN A 217 -7.45 -4.44 4.36
C ASN A 217 -6.00 -3.92 4.36
N GLY A 218 -5.00 -4.80 4.21
CA GLY A 218 -3.59 -4.43 4.21
C GLY A 218 -3.01 -4.09 5.58
N ASN A 219 -3.81 -4.10 6.64
CA ASN A 219 -3.34 -3.79 7.99
C ASN A 219 -2.62 -4.99 8.61
N PHE A 220 -1.57 -4.75 9.41
CA PHE A 220 -0.90 -5.73 10.23
C PHE A 220 -0.59 -5.15 11.63
N PHE A 221 -0.37 -6.03 12.60
CA PHE A 221 0.17 -5.63 13.90
C PHE A 221 1.12 -6.70 14.44
N LEU A 222 2.08 -6.27 15.24
CA LEU A 222 3.06 -7.11 15.93
C LEU A 222 3.14 -6.66 17.38
N VAL A 223 3.23 -7.62 18.30
CA VAL A 223 3.35 -7.36 19.75
C VAL A 223 4.55 -8.11 20.28
N PHE A 224 5.41 -7.42 21.03
CA PHE A 224 6.59 -8.02 21.62
C PHE A 224 7.00 -7.30 22.90
N ASN A 225 7.88 -7.96 23.66
CA ASN A 225 8.40 -7.45 24.91
C ASN A 225 9.89 -7.13 24.80
N LEU A 226 10.31 -6.01 25.40
CA LEU A 226 11.69 -5.56 25.55
C LEU A 226 12.03 -5.38 27.04
N SER A 227 13.25 -5.72 27.45
CA SER A 227 13.66 -5.66 28.86
C SER A 227 14.53 -4.44 29.21
N GLN A 228 15.03 -3.71 28.21
CA GLN A 228 15.97 -2.62 28.42
C GLN A 228 15.42 -1.31 27.89
N PRO A 229 15.54 -0.18 28.62
CA PRO A 229 15.32 1.14 28.04
C PRO A 229 16.39 1.47 27.00
N GLY A 230 16.07 2.40 26.09
CA GLY A 230 16.98 2.92 25.07
C GLY A 230 16.27 3.19 23.74
N ILE A 231 17.05 3.64 22.76
CA ILE A 231 16.58 3.82 21.39
C ILE A 231 16.75 2.50 20.64
N TYR A 232 15.71 2.12 19.91
CA TYR A 232 15.64 0.93 19.07
C TYR A 232 15.39 1.34 17.63
N LEU A 233 15.85 0.52 16.70
CA LEU A 233 15.55 0.59 15.27
C LEU A 233 14.62 -0.57 14.91
N ALA A 234 13.48 -0.28 14.30
CA ALA A 234 12.61 -1.28 13.69
C ALA A 234 12.85 -1.27 12.18
N GLU A 235 13.29 -2.40 11.63
CA GLU A 235 13.35 -2.64 10.18
C GLU A 235 12.20 -3.56 9.80
N ILE A 236 11.28 -3.09 8.97
CA ILE A 236 10.11 -3.87 8.54
C ILE A 236 10.20 -4.11 7.04
N GLN A 237 10.23 -5.38 6.67
CA GLN A 237 10.14 -5.84 5.29
C GLN A 237 8.75 -6.44 5.06
N ALA A 238 8.10 -6.02 3.98
CA ALA A 238 6.87 -6.61 3.51
C ALA A 238 7.07 -7.20 2.11
N ASN A 239 6.61 -8.44 1.92
CA ASN A 239 6.74 -9.18 0.69
C ASN A 239 5.34 -9.57 0.17
N TYR A 240 5.07 -9.30 -1.09
CA TYR A 240 3.84 -9.73 -1.76
C TYR A 240 4.18 -10.23 -3.16
N LEU A 241 3.94 -11.53 -3.40
CA LEU A 241 4.37 -12.23 -4.61
C LEU A 241 5.88 -12.09 -4.83
N VAL A 242 6.30 -11.34 -5.85
CA VAL A 242 7.71 -11.05 -6.16
C VAL A 242 8.12 -9.61 -5.85
N SER A 243 7.19 -8.79 -5.32
CA SER A 243 7.51 -7.44 -4.86
C SER A 243 7.89 -7.47 -3.38
N SER A 244 8.82 -6.61 -3.02
CA SER A 244 9.20 -6.35 -1.64
C SER A 244 9.34 -4.85 -1.40
N VAL A 245 9.05 -4.43 -0.17
CA VAL A 245 9.32 -3.07 0.32
C VAL A 245 9.90 -3.16 1.72
N ASN A 246 10.87 -2.31 2.02
CA ASN A 246 11.50 -2.22 3.33
C ASN A 246 11.36 -0.78 3.84
N LEU A 247 11.00 -0.62 5.11
CA LEU A 247 10.99 0.67 5.79
C LEU A 247 11.61 0.54 7.18
N THR A 248 12.42 1.53 7.56
CA THR A 248 13.08 1.61 8.85
C THR A 248 12.60 2.83 9.64
N LYS A 249 12.31 2.66 10.93
CA LYS A 249 11.97 3.75 11.85
C LYS A 249 12.58 3.50 13.24
N THR A 250 12.97 4.57 13.92
CA THR A 250 13.46 4.50 15.30
C THR A 250 12.33 4.70 16.31
N PHE A 251 12.41 4.06 17.47
CA PHE A 251 11.53 4.31 18.61
C PHE A 251 12.31 4.29 19.93
N GLU A 252 11.78 4.92 20.97
CA GLU A 252 12.44 5.00 22.28
C GLU A 252 11.64 4.25 23.34
N VAL A 253 12.32 3.36 24.06
CA VAL A 253 11.81 2.68 25.25
C VAL A 253 12.33 3.41 26.47
N ARG A 254 11.44 4.12 27.19
CA ARG A 254 11.83 4.86 28.40
C ARG A 254 11.58 4.05 29.67
N ARG A 255 12.53 4.14 30.61
CA ARG A 255 12.28 3.82 32.03
C ARG A 255 11.59 5.01 32.69
N GLU A 256 10.33 5.25 32.38
CA GLU A 256 9.56 6.27 33.09
C GLU A 256 8.45 5.61 33.90
N TYR A 257 8.73 5.36 35.17
CA TYR A 257 7.72 5.57 36.19
C TYR A 257 7.94 6.98 36.73
N GLU A 258 7.41 7.99 36.05
CA GLU A 258 6.94 9.12 36.84
C GLU A 258 5.85 8.55 37.74
N ARG A 259 6.08 8.52 39.07
CA ARG A 259 5.13 7.97 40.03
C ARG A 259 3.80 8.69 39.83
N CYS A 260 2.88 8.01 39.17
CA CYS A 260 1.55 8.54 38.99
C CYS A 260 0.79 8.36 40.32
N VAL A 261 -0.02 9.36 40.65
CA VAL A 261 -0.90 9.33 41.80
C VAL A 261 -2.32 9.14 41.26
N LEU A 262 -3.09 8.24 41.86
CA LEU A 262 -4.51 8.13 41.54
C LEU A 262 -5.19 9.47 41.87
N ARG A 263 -5.76 10.10 40.85
CA ARG A 263 -6.50 11.36 40.96
C ARG A 263 -7.90 11.15 40.44
N THR A 264 -8.88 11.57 41.23
CA THR A 264 -10.26 11.68 40.79
C THR A 264 -10.42 13.01 40.06
N LEU A 265 -10.74 12.96 38.78
CA LEU A 265 -11.08 14.12 37.98
C LEU A 265 -12.60 14.27 37.93
N ASN A 266 -13.08 15.51 38.06
CA ASN A 266 -14.47 15.88 37.86
C ASN A 266 -14.55 16.80 36.65
N LEU A 267 -15.04 16.28 35.53
CA LEU A 267 -15.25 17.05 34.32
C LEU A 267 -16.72 17.42 34.19
N THR A 268 -16.98 18.66 33.81
CA THR A 268 -18.32 19.14 33.46
C THR A 268 -18.26 19.80 32.10
N GLY A 269 -19.34 19.72 31.34
CA GLY A 269 -19.44 20.39 30.06
C GLY A 269 -20.87 20.61 29.60
N LYS A 270 -20.98 21.37 28.51
CA LYS A 270 -22.24 21.64 27.82
C LYS A 270 -22.20 21.02 26.42
N ALA A 271 -23.34 20.59 25.94
CA ALA A 271 -23.56 20.00 24.63
C ALA A 271 -24.71 20.76 23.96
N ILE A 272 -24.38 21.49 22.89
CA ILE A 272 -25.30 22.37 22.16
C ILE A 272 -25.27 21.91 20.70
N ASP A 273 -26.43 21.86 20.06
CA ASP A 273 -26.53 21.60 18.62
C ASP A 273 -26.08 22.85 17.87
N TRP A 274 -25.07 22.71 17.00
CA TRP A 274 -24.49 23.83 16.27
C TRP A 274 -25.49 24.52 15.33
N ASP A 275 -26.42 23.75 14.75
CA ASP A 275 -27.34 24.25 13.73
C ASP A 275 -28.45 25.09 14.37
N THR A 276 -28.94 24.68 15.54
CA THR A 276 -30.08 25.32 16.21
C THR A 276 -29.67 26.22 17.36
N GLY A 277 -28.47 26.04 17.93
CA GLY A 277 -28.05 26.68 19.17
C GLY A 277 -28.73 26.12 20.43
N GLU A 278 -29.59 25.11 20.28
CA GLU A 278 -30.36 24.52 21.39
C GLU A 278 -29.55 23.44 22.14
N PRO A 279 -29.80 23.25 23.46
CA PRO A 279 -29.20 22.17 24.24
C PRO A 279 -29.53 20.79 23.67
N ILE A 280 -28.55 19.88 23.63
CA ILE A 280 -28.80 18.47 23.26
C ILE A 280 -29.51 17.76 24.41
N GLU A 281 -30.79 17.39 24.23
CA GLU A 281 -31.64 16.81 25.28
C GLU A 281 -31.06 15.54 25.94
N ALA A 282 -30.51 14.62 25.13
CA ALA A 282 -29.92 13.37 25.59
C ALA A 282 -28.77 12.92 24.68
N GLY A 283 -27.86 12.11 25.22
CA GLY A 283 -26.75 11.52 24.46
C GLY A 283 -25.68 10.91 25.35
N THR A 284 -24.54 10.58 24.75
CA THR A 284 -23.38 9.98 25.42
C THR A 284 -22.17 10.89 25.28
N VAL A 285 -21.39 11.04 26.35
CA VAL A 285 -20.07 11.65 26.34
C VAL A 285 -19.01 10.58 26.58
N ILE A 286 -17.95 10.57 25.78
CA ILE A 286 -16.79 9.69 25.93
C ILE A 286 -15.55 10.56 26.11
N ILE A 287 -14.79 10.30 27.16
CA ILE A 287 -13.54 10.99 27.48
C ILE A 287 -12.39 10.01 27.34
N ILE A 288 -11.36 10.40 26.60
CA ILE A 288 -10.12 9.62 26.44
C ILE A 288 -8.93 10.47 26.87
N ILE A 289 -8.12 9.97 27.80
CA ILE A 289 -6.81 10.56 28.10
C ILE A 289 -5.82 10.01 27.06
N LYS A 290 -5.52 10.79 26.01
CA LYS A 290 -4.80 10.30 24.82
C LYS A 290 -3.47 9.63 25.14
N GLU A 291 -2.73 10.20 26.07
CA GLU A 291 -1.42 9.70 26.44
C GLU A 291 -1.52 8.31 27.09
N LYS A 292 -2.60 8.02 27.82
CA LYS A 292 -2.76 6.77 28.56
C LYS A 292 -3.67 5.74 27.90
N GLY A 293 -4.57 6.19 27.03
CA GLY A 293 -5.64 5.36 26.47
C GLY A 293 -6.78 5.06 27.45
N ASP A 294 -6.81 5.70 28.63
CA ASP A 294 -7.91 5.53 29.59
C ASP A 294 -9.21 6.08 28.98
N VAL A 295 -10.29 5.30 29.00
CA VAL A 295 -11.59 5.64 28.42
C VAL A 295 -12.66 5.71 29.50
N PHE A 296 -13.45 6.77 29.49
CA PHE A 296 -14.55 6.98 30.42
C PHE A 296 -15.81 7.41 29.67
N ILE A 297 -16.97 6.93 30.11
CA ILE A 297 -18.25 7.13 29.42
C ILE A 297 -19.27 7.69 30.41
N GLY A 298 -20.01 8.71 29.99
CA GLY A 298 -21.10 9.32 30.74
C GLY A 298 -22.27 9.69 29.84
N ASN A 299 -23.30 10.28 30.44
CA ASN A 299 -24.52 10.66 29.75
C ASN A 299 -24.65 12.19 29.67
N ILE A 300 -25.27 12.66 28.58
CA ILE A 300 -25.71 14.04 28.40
C ILE A 300 -27.17 14.12 28.81
N HIS A 301 -27.53 15.12 29.61
CA HIS A 301 -28.91 15.43 29.98
C HIS A 301 -29.16 16.94 29.89
N LYS A 302 -30.15 17.35 29.08
CA LYS A 302 -30.53 18.76 28.88
C LYS A 302 -29.34 19.66 28.55
N GLY A 303 -28.51 19.19 27.61
CA GLY A 303 -27.29 19.83 27.12
C GLY A 303 -26.19 19.99 28.16
N LYS A 304 -26.22 19.25 29.26
CA LYS A 304 -25.16 19.23 30.27
C LYS A 304 -24.68 17.81 30.50
N TRP A 305 -23.40 17.67 30.86
CA TRP A 305 -22.84 16.40 31.28
C TRP A 305 -21.84 16.64 32.41
N GLN A 306 -21.73 15.63 33.28
CA GLN A 306 -20.75 15.58 34.35
C GLN A 306 -20.20 14.16 34.43
N LEU A 307 -18.88 14.04 34.59
CA LEU A 307 -18.20 12.78 34.67
C LEU A 307 -17.15 12.83 35.78
N ASN A 308 -17.27 11.90 36.74
CA ASN A 308 -16.27 11.68 37.79
C ASN A 308 -15.54 10.37 37.49
N PHE A 309 -14.23 10.43 37.40
CA PHE A 309 -13.42 9.23 37.12
C PHE A 309 -12.04 9.33 37.75
N THR A 310 -11.46 8.17 38.05
CA THR A 310 -10.14 8.07 38.64
C THR A 310 -9.15 7.59 37.59
N SER A 311 -8.04 8.32 37.44
CA SER A 311 -6.91 7.89 36.60
C SER A 311 -5.60 8.09 37.37
N CYS A 312 -4.62 7.24 37.09
CA CYS A 312 -3.26 7.44 37.58
C CYS A 312 -2.58 8.51 36.73
N LEU A 313 -2.31 9.68 37.33
CA LEU A 313 -1.75 10.84 36.64
C LEU A 313 -0.43 11.25 37.29
N VAL A 314 0.52 11.72 36.49
CA VAL A 314 1.78 12.27 36.98
C VAL A 314 1.57 13.72 37.38
N PRO A 315 1.79 14.11 38.65
CA PRO A 315 1.64 15.50 39.08
C PRO A 315 2.47 16.46 38.22
N GLY A 316 1.83 17.52 37.70
CA GLY A 316 2.48 18.55 36.90
C GLY A 316 2.70 18.20 35.41
N LYS A 317 2.32 17.00 34.95
CA LYS A 317 2.38 16.65 33.52
C LYS A 317 1.16 17.17 32.77
N ASP A 318 1.35 17.62 31.53
CA ASP A 318 0.25 17.99 30.63
C ASP A 318 -0.35 16.74 29.97
N TYR A 319 -1.68 16.69 29.93
CA TYR A 319 -2.47 15.61 29.34
C TYR A 319 -3.50 16.17 28.37
N THR A 320 -3.85 15.37 27.37
CA THR A 320 -4.85 15.72 26.35
C THR A 320 -6.10 14.87 26.51
N LEU A 321 -7.22 15.52 26.80
CA LEU A 321 -8.54 14.92 26.78
C LEU A 321 -9.10 15.00 25.36
N GLN A 322 -9.43 13.85 24.77
CA GLN A 322 -10.32 13.79 23.62
C GLN A 322 -11.75 13.58 24.14
N ILE A 323 -12.64 14.51 23.79
CA ILE A 323 -14.04 14.53 24.22
C ILE A 323 -14.89 14.22 23.00
N ILE A 324 -15.66 13.14 23.06
CA ILE A 324 -16.54 12.71 21.98
C ILE A 324 -17.97 12.77 22.49
N LEU A 325 -18.83 13.53 21.81
CA LEU A 325 -20.26 13.59 22.09
C LEU A 325 -21.01 12.82 21.01
N LYS A 326 -21.97 11.99 21.40
CA LYS A 326 -22.84 11.24 20.49
C LYS A 326 -24.30 11.45 20.86
N THR A 327 -25.12 11.87 19.90
CA THR A 327 -26.58 11.99 20.10
C THR A 327 -27.29 10.68 19.72
N PRO A 328 -28.53 10.45 20.20
CA PRO A 328 -29.36 9.32 19.75
C PRO A 328 -29.66 9.32 18.26
N THR A 329 -29.64 10.50 17.63
CA THR A 329 -29.83 10.69 16.18
C THR A 329 -28.58 10.39 15.36
N GLY A 330 -27.46 10.03 16.00
CA GLY A 330 -26.22 9.67 15.33
C GLY A 330 -25.29 10.86 15.00
N LYS A 331 -25.61 12.09 15.43
CA LYS A 331 -24.66 13.21 15.33
C LYS A 331 -23.47 12.95 16.26
N ILE A 332 -22.27 13.23 15.79
CA ILE A 332 -21.02 13.04 16.53
C ILE A 332 -20.23 14.35 16.52
N SER A 333 -19.69 14.74 17.68
CA SER A 333 -18.74 15.84 17.81
C SER A 333 -17.48 15.37 18.53
N ILE A 334 -16.32 15.86 18.10
CA ILE A 334 -15.01 15.53 18.69
C ILE A 334 -14.30 16.84 19.01
N SER A 335 -13.90 17.02 20.26
CA SER A 335 -13.07 18.15 20.69
C SER A 335 -11.87 17.68 21.50
N HIS A 336 -10.90 18.57 21.68
CA HIS A 336 -9.71 18.30 22.47
C HIS A 336 -9.51 19.41 23.50
N SER A 337 -9.17 19.02 24.71
CA SER A 337 -8.79 19.94 25.78
C SER A 337 -7.51 19.47 26.44
N LYS A 338 -6.67 20.41 26.87
CA LYS A 338 -5.45 20.11 27.62
C LYS A 338 -5.65 20.43 29.08
N PHE A 339 -5.10 19.61 29.97
CA PHE A 339 -5.05 19.91 31.39
C PHE A 339 -3.71 19.49 31.98
N LYS A 340 -3.27 20.22 32.99
CA LYS A 340 -2.10 19.85 33.79
C LYS A 340 -2.56 19.04 34.99
N ALA A 341 -1.99 17.86 35.19
CA ALA A 341 -2.38 16.98 36.28
C ALA A 341 -2.06 17.61 37.65
N PRO A 342 -2.97 17.49 38.63
CA PRO A 342 -2.87 18.14 39.93
C PRO A 342 -1.91 17.47 40.93
#